data_AF-A0A1I2I301-F1
#
_entry.id   AF-A0A1I2I301-F1
#
_cell.length_a   1.000
_cell.length_b   1.000
_cell.length_c   1.000
_cell.angle_alpha   90.00
_cell.angle_beta   90.00
_cell.angle_gamma   90.00
#
_symmetry.space_group_name_H-M   'P 1'
#
loop_
_entity.id
_entity.type
_entity.pdbx_description
1 polymer ?
#
loop_
_entity_poly.entity_id
_entity_poly.type
_entity_poly.pdbx_seq_one_letter_code
_entity_poly.pdbx_strand_id
1 'polypeptide(L)'
;MSSPPRVDLPPVARRPAARYGPPVPRNPSEPGRAPSPELLRLAAEGARNIQRADERQLAEGDKHMRVALGAHYGSARRRGFYVPLVVGGGLVASMAAGFLSVDYLTAGMAVLLLGVLGVAFLEPVAGDGRIARERAWLAARPFPVRGYFEALQQRPVSGAVLLAQVWFAGDAPPLDLVQGVLGRIDAGASVQPTGGRGLVLQSSLISGATGTRVNKVPVYRNHRIVPYVHRLVDEVLAPLHATYPIDQVDLTRPV
;
A
#
# COMPACT_ATOMS: atom_id res chain seq x y z
N MET A 1 27.91 50.66 -8.06
CA MET A 1 27.49 49.25 -8.13
C MET A 1 26.49 49.16 -9.26
N SER A 2 26.91 48.64 -10.41
CA SER A 2 26.18 48.70 -11.67
C SER A 2 25.19 47.54 -11.80
N SER A 3 23.92 47.85 -12.08
CA SER A 3 22.90 46.87 -12.40
C SER A 3 23.23 46.12 -13.70
N PRO A 4 22.94 44.81 -13.81
CA PRO A 4 23.10 44.09 -15.06
C PRO A 4 22.04 44.52 -16.10
N PRO A 5 22.35 44.45 -17.40
CA PRO A 5 21.46 44.88 -18.47
C PRO A 5 20.26 43.93 -18.62
N ARG A 6 19.08 44.52 -18.84
CA ARG A 6 17.84 43.82 -19.20
C ARG A 6 17.97 43.29 -20.63
N VAL A 7 17.78 41.99 -20.81
CA VAL A 7 17.64 41.36 -22.13
C VAL A 7 16.15 41.31 -22.46
N ASP A 8 15.71 42.17 -23.37
CA ASP A 8 14.36 42.12 -23.94
C ASP A 8 14.29 40.99 -24.97
N LEU A 9 13.52 39.94 -24.65
CA LEU A 9 13.21 38.87 -25.60
C LEU A 9 12.06 39.30 -26.53
N PRO A 10 12.12 38.98 -27.83
CA PRO A 10 11.07 39.32 -28.77
C PRO A 10 9.75 38.58 -28.48
N PRO A 11 8.59 39.17 -28.83
CA PRO A 11 7.29 38.58 -28.57
C PRO A 11 7.13 37.26 -29.35
N VAL A 12 6.93 36.17 -28.61
CA VAL A 12 6.60 34.86 -29.19
C VAL A 12 5.23 34.94 -29.87
N ALA A 13 5.23 34.82 -31.19
CA ALA A 13 4.01 34.70 -31.98
C ALA A 13 3.20 33.47 -31.53
N ARG A 14 2.03 33.70 -30.93
CA ARG A 14 1.07 32.64 -30.59
C ARG A 14 0.54 32.01 -31.89
N ARG A 15 0.98 30.80 -32.20
CA ARG A 15 0.28 29.94 -33.17
C ARG A 15 -1.10 29.57 -32.61
N PRO A 16 -2.19 29.64 -33.40
CA PRO A 16 -3.46 29.09 -32.98
C PRO A 16 -3.33 27.57 -32.88
N ALA A 17 -3.58 27.02 -31.69
CA ALA A 17 -3.66 25.59 -31.49
C ALA A 17 -4.85 25.05 -32.31
N ALA A 18 -4.54 24.35 -33.40
CA ALA A 18 -5.52 23.52 -34.09
C ALA A 18 -6.07 22.52 -33.07
N ARG A 19 -7.36 22.65 -32.77
CA ARG A 19 -8.12 21.85 -31.82
C ARG A 19 -8.30 20.45 -32.39
N TYR A 20 -7.25 19.63 -32.34
CA TYR A 20 -7.37 18.19 -32.49
C TYR A 20 -8.01 17.64 -31.22
N GLY A 21 -9.34 17.64 -31.18
CA GLY A 21 -10.06 16.75 -30.28
C GLY A 21 -9.76 15.30 -30.66
N PRO A 22 -9.75 14.36 -29.71
CA PRO A 22 -9.65 12.94 -30.04
C PRO A 22 -10.77 12.57 -31.02
N PRO A 23 -10.52 11.70 -32.01
CA PRO A 23 -11.58 11.22 -32.88
C PRO A 23 -12.68 10.60 -32.02
N VAL A 24 -13.86 11.22 -32.01
CA VAL A 24 -15.06 10.61 -31.43
C VAL A 24 -15.30 9.33 -32.22
N PRO A 25 -15.29 8.14 -31.60
CA PRO A 25 -15.64 6.93 -32.32
C PRO A 25 -17.07 7.10 -32.83
N ARG A 26 -17.25 7.25 -34.15
CA ARG A 26 -18.55 7.14 -34.79
C ARG A 26 -19.03 5.73 -34.51
N ASN A 27 -19.98 5.59 -33.59
CA ASN A 27 -20.65 4.33 -33.34
C ASN A 27 -21.60 4.05 -34.52
N PRO A 28 -21.32 3.08 -35.41
CA PRO A 28 -22.24 2.72 -36.48
C PRO A 28 -23.21 1.68 -35.91
N SER A 29 -24.03 2.08 -34.94
CA SER A 29 -25.18 1.26 -34.56
C SER A 29 -26.32 1.66 -35.49
N GLU A 30 -26.47 0.99 -36.62
CA GLU A 30 -27.74 1.01 -37.36
C GLU A 30 -28.85 0.52 -36.40
N PRO A 31 -29.87 1.35 -36.10
CA PRO A 31 -30.94 0.93 -35.23
C PRO A 31 -31.75 -0.16 -35.92
N GLY A 32 -31.63 -1.41 -35.46
CA GLY A 32 -32.48 -2.54 -35.88
C GLY A 32 -31.76 -3.84 -36.24
N ARG A 33 -30.43 -3.88 -36.35
CA ARG A 33 -29.71 -5.13 -36.65
C ARG A 33 -29.40 -5.90 -35.37
N ALA A 34 -30.04 -7.05 -35.18
CA ALA A 34 -29.73 -7.94 -34.07
C ALA A 34 -28.23 -8.32 -34.11
N PRO A 35 -27.52 -8.28 -32.98
CA PRO A 35 -26.10 -8.64 -32.93
C PRO A 35 -25.90 -10.08 -33.44
N SER A 36 -24.88 -10.29 -34.27
CA SER A 36 -24.61 -11.63 -34.81
C SER A 36 -24.31 -12.62 -33.66
N PRO A 37 -24.62 -13.92 -33.82
CA PRO A 37 -24.29 -14.94 -32.81
C PRO A 37 -22.81 -14.97 -32.42
N GLU A 38 -21.93 -14.61 -33.37
CA GLU A 38 -20.49 -14.48 -33.14
C GLU A 38 -20.16 -13.30 -32.22
N LEU A 39 -20.79 -12.13 -32.42
CA LEU A 39 -20.62 -10.97 -31.55
C LEU A 39 -21.15 -11.24 -30.14
N LEU A 40 -22.28 -11.96 -30.01
CA LEU A 40 -22.79 -12.40 -28.71
C LEU A 40 -21.81 -13.35 -28.00
N ARG A 41 -21.18 -14.27 -28.74
CA ARG A 41 -20.15 -15.17 -28.19
C ARG A 41 -18.92 -14.39 -27.72
N LEU A 42 -18.42 -13.46 -28.53
CA LEU A 42 -17.27 -12.61 -28.17
C LEU A 42 -17.58 -11.70 -26.97
N ALA A 43 -18.80 -11.15 -26.88
CA ALA A 43 -19.22 -10.37 -25.72
C ALA A 43 -19.26 -11.22 -24.44
N ALA A 44 -19.78 -12.45 -24.50
CA ALA A 44 -19.78 -13.37 -23.37
C ALA A 44 -18.37 -13.80 -22.96
N GLU A 45 -17.46 -13.99 -23.92
CA GLU A 45 -16.04 -14.24 -23.64
C GLU A 45 -15.35 -13.04 -23.00
N GLY A 46 -15.60 -11.82 -23.52
CA GLY A 46 -15.13 -10.57 -22.95
C GLY A 46 -15.58 -10.39 -21.50
N ALA A 47 -16.87 -10.61 -21.22
CA ALA A 47 -17.42 -10.54 -19.86
C ALA A 47 -16.73 -11.52 -18.91
N ARG A 48 -16.46 -12.76 -19.34
CA ARG A 48 -15.70 -13.74 -18.55
C ARG A 48 -14.26 -13.32 -18.30
N ASN A 49 -13.60 -12.70 -19.27
CA ASN A 49 -12.23 -12.23 -19.12
C ASN A 49 -12.13 -11.03 -18.17
N ILE A 50 -13.11 -10.12 -18.21
CA ILE A 50 -13.24 -9.03 -17.24
C ILE A 50 -13.41 -9.60 -15.82
N GLN A 51 -14.35 -10.53 -15.63
CA GLN A 51 -14.58 -11.15 -14.32
C GLN A 51 -13.32 -11.85 -13.77
N ARG A 52 -12.58 -12.59 -14.62
CA ARG A 52 -11.31 -13.22 -14.20
C ARG A 52 -10.22 -12.22 -13.87
N ALA A 53 -10.17 -11.09 -14.58
CA ALA A 53 -9.21 -10.03 -14.30
C ALA A 53 -9.53 -9.38 -12.95
N ASP A 54 -10.81 -9.12 -12.68
CA ASP A 54 -11.27 -8.56 -11.41
C ASP A 54 -10.98 -9.52 -10.24
N GLU A 55 -11.26 -10.81 -10.39
CA GLU A 55 -10.92 -11.84 -9.39
C GLU A 55 -9.42 -11.89 -9.07
N ARG A 56 -8.56 -11.77 -10.10
CA ARG A 56 -7.11 -11.73 -9.92
C ARG A 56 -6.67 -10.46 -9.18
N GLN A 57 -7.23 -9.31 -9.54
CA GLN A 57 -6.90 -8.04 -8.87
C GLN A 57 -7.33 -8.07 -7.41
N LEU A 58 -8.51 -8.61 -7.10
CA LEU A 58 -8.98 -8.78 -5.72
C LEU A 58 -8.08 -9.71 -4.91
N ALA A 59 -7.67 -10.85 -5.49
CA ALA A 59 -6.77 -11.79 -4.83
C ALA A 59 -5.37 -11.20 -4.60
N GLU A 60 -4.84 -10.45 -5.57
CA GLU A 60 -3.55 -9.76 -5.44
C GLU A 60 -3.62 -8.64 -4.39
N GLY A 61 -4.73 -7.90 -4.34
CA GLY A 61 -4.98 -6.88 -3.33
C GLY A 61 -5.04 -7.47 -1.91
N ASP A 62 -5.81 -8.54 -1.71
CA ASP A 62 -5.90 -9.24 -0.41
C ASP A 62 -4.52 -9.74 0.04
N LYS A 63 -3.72 -10.27 -0.89
CA LYS A 63 -2.32 -10.65 -0.61
C LYS A 63 -1.50 -9.46 -0.11
N HIS A 64 -1.52 -8.33 -0.80
CA HIS A 64 -0.77 -7.13 -0.39
C HIS A 64 -1.15 -6.64 1.00
N MET A 65 -2.46 -6.60 1.29
CA MET A 65 -2.98 -6.23 2.60
C MET A 65 -2.47 -7.17 3.69
N ARG A 66 -2.60 -8.49 3.48
CA ARG A 66 -2.15 -9.49 4.45
C ARG A 66 -0.64 -9.42 4.69
N VAL A 67 0.15 -9.19 3.64
CA VAL A 67 1.61 -9.04 3.76
C VAL A 67 1.98 -7.79 4.55
N ALA A 68 1.28 -6.66 4.32
CA ALA A 68 1.51 -5.43 5.06
C ALA A 68 1.20 -5.59 6.55
N LEU A 69 0.04 -6.16 6.88
CA LEU A 69 -0.37 -6.43 8.26
C LEU A 69 0.55 -7.46 8.94
N GLY A 70 0.91 -8.53 8.24
CA GLY A 70 1.76 -9.58 8.79
C GLY A 70 3.21 -9.12 9.00
N ALA A 71 3.70 -8.19 8.17
CA ALA A 71 4.99 -7.54 8.36
C ALA A 71 5.00 -6.62 9.59
N HIS A 72 3.93 -5.84 9.80
CA HIS A 72 3.84 -4.94 10.95
C HIS A 72 3.70 -5.69 12.28
N TYR A 73 2.76 -6.63 12.36
CA TYR A 73 2.47 -7.34 13.62
C TYR A 73 3.45 -8.47 13.95
N GLY A 74 4.46 -8.68 13.10
CA GLY A 74 5.37 -9.80 13.22
C GLY A 74 4.59 -11.11 13.24
N SER A 75 4.29 -11.68 12.06
CA SER A 75 3.84 -13.07 11.97
C SER A 75 4.95 -14.07 12.35
N ALA A 76 5.43 -13.98 13.59
CA ALA A 76 6.27 -14.92 14.29
C ALA A 76 5.60 -16.29 14.45
N ARG A 77 4.28 -16.40 14.24
CA ARG A 77 3.53 -17.66 14.39
C ARG A 77 3.96 -18.76 13.41
N ARG A 78 4.66 -18.44 12.32
CA ARG A 78 5.35 -19.44 11.49
C ARG A 78 6.87 -19.42 11.70
N ARG A 79 7.51 -18.27 11.88
CA ARG A 79 8.97 -18.22 12.12
C ARG A 79 9.38 -18.95 13.41
N GLY A 80 8.63 -18.80 14.49
CA GLY A 80 8.87 -19.48 15.77
C GLY A 80 8.46 -20.95 15.81
N PHE A 81 7.68 -21.44 14.84
CA PHE A 81 7.31 -22.87 14.72
C PHE A 81 8.26 -23.60 13.76
N TYR A 82 8.68 -22.97 12.67
CA TYR A 82 9.63 -23.55 11.72
C TYR A 82 11.07 -23.56 12.25
N VAL A 83 11.50 -22.58 13.05
CA VAL A 83 12.85 -22.60 13.63
C VAL A 83 13.08 -23.83 14.51
N PRO A 84 12.23 -24.17 15.51
CA PRO A 84 12.41 -25.41 16.28
C PRO A 84 12.11 -26.68 15.47
N LEU A 85 11.30 -26.62 14.40
CA LEU A 85 11.03 -27.80 13.55
C LEU A 85 12.16 -28.07 12.54
N VAL A 86 12.85 -27.04 12.06
CA VAL A 86 14.08 -27.13 11.26
C VAL A 86 15.27 -27.50 12.15
N VAL A 87 15.40 -26.87 13.32
CA VAL A 87 16.48 -27.17 14.27
C VAL A 87 16.28 -28.57 14.88
N GLY A 88 15.05 -28.91 15.29
CA GLY A 88 14.70 -30.22 15.84
C GLY A 88 14.66 -31.33 14.79
N GLY A 89 14.12 -31.07 13.59
CA GLY A 89 14.15 -32.00 12.46
C GLY A 89 15.55 -32.20 11.89
N GLY A 90 16.38 -31.15 11.86
CA GLY A 90 17.80 -31.24 11.51
C GLY A 90 18.59 -32.09 12.51
N LEU A 91 18.27 -32.01 13.81
CA LEU A 91 18.84 -32.87 14.85
C LEU A 91 18.44 -34.35 14.67
N VAL A 92 17.16 -34.62 14.41
CA VAL A 92 16.65 -35.98 14.20
C VAL A 92 17.18 -36.59 12.89
N ALA A 93 17.26 -35.81 11.81
CA ALA A 93 17.81 -36.24 10.53
C ALA A 93 19.32 -36.51 10.61
N SER A 94 20.07 -35.74 11.40
CA SER A 94 21.49 -36.02 11.64
C SER A 94 21.69 -37.25 12.53
N MET A 95 20.79 -37.55 13.48
CA MET A 95 20.82 -38.82 14.21
C MET A 95 20.46 -40.03 13.32
N ALA A 96 19.56 -39.87 12.34
CA ALA A 96 19.20 -40.94 11.39
C ALA A 96 20.24 -41.12 10.25
N ALA A 97 20.93 -40.05 9.84
CA ALA A 97 21.97 -40.08 8.81
C ALA A 97 23.27 -40.74 9.28
N GLY A 98 23.36 -41.19 10.55
CA GLY A 98 24.50 -41.97 11.04
C GLY A 98 24.70 -43.34 10.39
N PHE A 99 23.83 -43.71 9.44
CA PHE A 99 24.00 -44.85 8.55
C PHE A 99 24.70 -44.55 7.22
N LEU A 100 24.90 -43.28 6.84
CA LEU A 100 25.40 -42.88 5.53
C LEU A 100 26.43 -41.74 5.68
N SER A 101 27.67 -42.13 6.00
CA SER A 101 28.98 -41.44 5.80
C SER A 101 29.05 -39.97 5.30
N VAL A 102 28.26 -39.06 5.87
CA VAL A 102 28.32 -37.61 5.63
C VAL A 102 28.56 -36.94 6.97
N ASP A 103 29.56 -36.05 7.05
CA ASP A 103 29.87 -35.29 8.28
C ASP A 103 28.60 -34.60 8.81
N TYR A 104 28.17 -35.03 10.00
CA TYR A 104 26.92 -34.60 10.65
C TYR A 104 26.78 -33.09 10.78
N LEU A 105 27.92 -32.40 10.94
CA LEU A 105 28.01 -30.96 11.08
C LEU A 105 27.61 -30.25 9.77
N THR A 106 28.02 -30.81 8.62
CA THR A 106 27.79 -30.24 7.29
C THR A 106 26.33 -30.41 6.86
N ALA A 107 25.76 -31.60 7.12
CA ALA A 107 24.34 -31.86 6.85
C ALA A 107 23.42 -31.06 7.79
N GLY A 108 23.75 -30.98 9.08
CA GLY A 108 23.03 -30.17 10.06
C GLY A 108 23.07 -28.68 9.73
N MET A 109 24.25 -28.15 9.36
CA MET A 109 24.35 -26.76 8.89
C MET A 109 23.55 -26.53 7.62
N ALA A 110 23.59 -27.43 6.63
CA ALA A 110 22.86 -27.25 5.38
C ALA A 110 21.34 -27.17 5.61
N VAL A 111 20.78 -28.05 6.45
CA VAL A 111 19.35 -28.01 6.82
C VAL A 111 19.01 -26.73 7.58
N LEU A 112 19.87 -26.31 8.51
CA LEU A 112 19.68 -25.09 9.28
C LEU A 112 19.77 -23.85 8.39
N LEU A 113 20.71 -23.80 7.45
CA LEU A 113 20.85 -22.73 6.46
C LEU A 113 19.66 -22.70 5.52
N LEU A 114 19.22 -23.85 5.00
CA LEU A 114 18.04 -23.95 4.13
C LEU A 114 16.76 -23.54 4.86
N GLY A 115 16.61 -23.89 6.13
CA GLY A 115 15.46 -23.46 6.93
C GLY A 115 15.50 -21.99 7.31
N VAL A 116 16.69 -21.43 7.62
CA VAL A 116 16.87 -19.99 7.85
C VAL A 116 16.61 -19.20 6.56
N LEU A 117 17.12 -19.66 5.42
CA LEU A 117 16.85 -19.11 4.09
C LEU A 117 15.34 -19.17 3.80
N GLY A 118 14.71 -20.35 3.98
CA GLY A 118 13.27 -20.52 3.78
C GLY A 118 12.43 -19.56 4.63
N VAL A 119 12.79 -19.37 5.90
CA VAL A 119 12.11 -18.45 6.83
C VAL A 119 12.36 -16.97 6.47
N ALA A 120 13.53 -16.64 5.93
CA ALA A 120 13.86 -15.29 5.47
C ALA A 120 13.07 -14.90 4.19
N PHE A 121 12.76 -15.86 3.33
CA PHE A 121 12.03 -15.61 2.06
C PHE A 121 10.51 -15.75 2.17
N LEU A 122 9.96 -16.34 3.24
CA LEU A 122 8.51 -16.39 3.44
C LEU A 122 7.95 -14.99 3.70
N GLU A 123 7.00 -14.58 2.85
CA GLU A 123 6.25 -13.34 3.04
C GLU A 123 5.45 -13.44 4.36
N PRO A 124 5.53 -12.41 5.22
CA PRO A 124 4.81 -12.42 6.50
C PRO A 124 3.33 -12.12 6.24
N VAL A 125 2.50 -13.16 6.10
CA VAL A 125 1.06 -13.03 5.78
C VAL A 125 0.22 -13.03 7.07
N ALA A 126 -0.65 -12.03 7.23
CA ALA A 126 -1.65 -11.98 8.30
C ALA A 126 -2.80 -12.97 8.06
N GLY A 127 -3.16 -13.72 9.10
CA GLY A 127 -4.37 -14.55 9.10
C GLY A 127 -5.65 -13.74 9.37
N ASP A 128 -6.81 -14.35 9.17
CA ASP A 128 -8.11 -13.68 9.24
C ASP A 128 -8.39 -13.07 10.61
N GLY A 129 -8.00 -13.75 11.69
CA GLY A 129 -8.13 -13.22 13.04
C GLY A 129 -7.35 -11.91 13.26
N ARG A 130 -6.24 -11.70 12.53
CA ARG A 130 -5.51 -10.42 12.60
C ARG A 130 -6.23 -9.33 11.82
N ILE A 131 -6.76 -9.64 10.64
CA ILE A 131 -7.56 -8.70 9.84
C ILE A 131 -8.81 -8.29 10.63
N ALA A 132 -9.49 -9.23 11.29
CA ALA A 132 -10.65 -8.96 12.13
C ALA A 132 -10.30 -8.01 13.30
N ARG A 133 -9.15 -8.21 13.97
CA ARG A 133 -8.67 -7.29 15.00
C ARG A 133 -8.36 -5.90 14.45
N GLU A 134 -7.77 -5.83 13.27
CA GLU A 134 -7.49 -4.54 12.62
C GLU A 134 -8.77 -3.79 12.28
N ARG A 135 -9.78 -4.49 11.75
CA ARG A 135 -11.11 -3.92 11.48
C ARG A 135 -11.78 -3.46 12.78
N ALA A 136 -11.69 -4.24 13.85
CA ALA A 136 -12.23 -3.86 15.15
C ALA A 136 -11.53 -2.63 15.74
N TRP A 137 -10.20 -2.52 15.61
CA TRP A 137 -9.43 -1.34 16.02
C TRP A 137 -9.91 -0.09 15.28
N LEU A 138 -10.11 -0.18 13.96
CA LEU A 138 -10.60 0.91 13.11
C LEU A 138 -12.05 1.29 13.45
N ALA A 139 -12.91 0.30 13.69
CA ALA A 139 -14.32 0.51 14.04
C ALA A 139 -14.50 1.12 15.45
N ALA A 140 -13.52 0.95 16.34
CA ALA A 140 -13.56 1.50 17.69
C ALA A 140 -13.12 2.98 17.77
N ARG A 141 -12.80 3.62 16.63
CA ARG A 141 -12.39 5.03 16.60
C ARG A 141 -13.60 5.97 16.76
N PRO A 142 -13.43 7.15 17.37
CA PRO A 142 -14.52 8.11 17.57
C PRO A 142 -14.98 8.79 16.26
N PHE A 143 -14.23 8.62 15.18
CA PHE A 143 -14.56 9.09 13.84
C PHE A 143 -14.29 7.97 12.82
N PRO A 144 -15.05 7.91 11.72
CA PRO A 144 -14.84 6.94 10.66
C PRO A 144 -13.53 7.20 9.93
N VAL A 145 -12.75 6.14 9.73
CA VAL A 145 -11.54 6.12 8.91
C VAL A 145 -11.78 5.21 7.72
N ARG A 146 -11.80 5.77 6.52
CA ARG A 146 -12.08 5.07 5.26
C ARG A 146 -10.81 4.95 4.41
N GLY A 147 -10.82 4.02 3.45
CA GLY A 147 -9.71 3.87 2.50
C GLY A 147 -8.46 3.19 3.06
N TYR A 148 -8.45 2.83 4.35
CA TYR A 148 -7.28 2.20 4.99
C TYR A 148 -6.92 0.85 4.36
N PHE A 149 -7.90 -0.05 4.24
CA PHE A 149 -7.66 -1.38 3.67
C PHE A 149 -7.43 -1.31 2.18
N GLU A 150 -8.10 -0.41 1.48
CA GLU A 150 -7.92 -0.11 0.07
C GLU A 150 -6.47 0.33 -0.20
N ALA A 151 -5.95 1.26 0.61
CA ALA A 151 -4.55 1.71 0.53
C ALA A 151 -3.55 0.56 0.76
N LEU A 152 -3.87 -0.39 1.65
CA LEU A 152 -3.06 -1.58 1.89
C LEU A 152 -3.11 -2.58 0.72
N GLN A 153 -4.25 -2.70 0.05
CA GLN A 153 -4.47 -3.59 -1.08
C GLN A 153 -3.77 -3.10 -2.36
N GLN A 154 -3.51 -1.80 -2.48
CA GLN A 154 -2.86 -1.31 -3.69
C GLN A 154 -1.44 -1.87 -3.85
N ARG A 155 -1.02 -2.08 -5.11
CA ARG A 155 0.31 -2.60 -5.43
C ARG A 155 1.43 -1.74 -4.82
N PRO A 156 2.39 -2.31 -4.08
CA PRO A 156 3.52 -1.56 -3.55
C PRO A 156 4.37 -0.98 -4.68
N VAL A 157 4.63 0.33 -4.64
CA VAL A 157 5.48 1.06 -5.60
C VAL A 157 6.51 1.90 -4.87
N SER A 158 7.67 2.16 -5.48
CA SER A 158 8.66 3.06 -4.91
C SER A 158 8.08 4.48 -4.81
N GLY A 159 8.44 5.22 -3.76
CA GLY A 159 8.05 6.62 -3.64
C GLY A 159 6.57 6.88 -3.30
N ALA A 160 5.81 5.85 -2.91
CA ALA A 160 4.42 6.06 -2.52
C ALA A 160 4.32 6.95 -1.26
N VAL A 161 3.31 7.82 -1.24
CA VAL A 161 2.89 8.65 -0.10
C VAL A 161 1.46 8.29 0.28
N LEU A 162 1.06 8.58 1.52
CA LEU A 162 -0.31 8.47 1.98
C LEU A 162 -0.89 9.88 2.10
N LEU A 163 -2.11 10.05 1.60
CA LEU A 163 -2.91 11.25 1.81
C LEU A 163 -4.05 10.91 2.77
N ALA A 164 -4.18 11.68 3.84
CA ALA A 164 -5.32 11.63 4.75
C ALA A 164 -6.11 12.94 4.61
N GLN A 165 -7.29 12.85 4.01
CA GLN A 165 -8.23 13.97 3.98
C GLN A 165 -9.05 13.92 5.27
N VAL A 166 -8.89 14.93 6.12
CA VAL A 166 -9.54 15.03 7.42
C VAL A 166 -10.59 16.11 7.34
N TRP A 167 -11.84 15.74 7.57
CA TRP A 167 -12.97 16.66 7.58
C TRP A 167 -13.41 16.91 9.02
N PHE A 168 -13.57 18.17 9.39
CA PHE A 168 -13.99 18.59 10.72
C PHE A 168 -15.47 18.99 10.71
N ALA A 169 -16.20 18.62 11.76
CA ALA A 169 -17.61 18.98 11.91
C ALA A 169 -17.79 20.50 12.13
N GLY A 170 -16.82 21.11 12.82
CA GLY A 170 -16.74 22.55 13.07
C GLY A 170 -15.57 23.19 12.35
N ASP A 171 -14.96 24.19 13.00
CA ASP A 171 -13.80 24.87 12.44
C ASP A 171 -12.59 23.93 12.40
N ALA A 172 -11.85 24.00 11.29
CA ALA A 172 -10.61 23.25 11.18
C ALA A 172 -9.54 23.87 12.12
N PRO A 173 -8.68 23.05 12.74
CA PRO A 173 -7.57 23.55 13.54
C PRO A 173 -6.60 24.40 12.69
N PRO A 174 -5.87 25.33 13.33
CA PRO A 174 -4.80 26.08 12.67
C PRO A 174 -3.77 25.14 12.01
N LEU A 175 -3.33 25.47 10.80
CA LEU A 175 -2.46 24.60 10.00
C LEU A 175 -1.11 24.35 10.70
N ASP A 176 -0.56 25.37 11.35
CA ASP A 176 0.69 25.31 12.10
C ASP A 176 0.60 24.36 13.30
N LEU A 177 -0.54 24.36 14.00
CA LEU A 177 -0.81 23.38 15.06
C LEU A 177 -0.77 21.96 14.51
N VAL A 178 -1.53 21.68 13.45
CA VAL A 178 -1.61 20.32 12.87
C VAL A 178 -0.26 19.89 12.31
N GLN A 179 0.45 20.79 11.62
CA GLN A 179 1.79 20.53 11.10
C GLN A 179 2.78 20.20 12.23
N GLY A 180 2.72 20.93 13.35
CA GLY A 180 3.56 20.68 14.52
C GLY A 180 3.28 19.34 15.19
N VAL A 181 2.01 18.96 15.36
CA VAL A 181 1.64 17.67 15.95
C VAL A 181 2.00 16.52 15.00
N LEU A 182 1.72 16.65 13.70
CA LEU A 182 2.05 15.64 12.70
C LEU A 182 3.57 15.42 12.58
N GLY A 183 4.36 16.49 12.70
CA GLY A 183 5.82 16.44 12.69
C GLY A 183 6.44 15.53 13.77
N ARG A 184 5.70 15.23 14.86
CA ARG A 184 6.16 14.29 15.90
C ARG A 184 6.25 12.85 15.41
N ILE A 185 5.39 12.46 14.46
CA ILE A 185 5.33 11.10 13.93
C ILE A 185 5.97 10.98 12.55
N ASP A 186 6.00 12.09 11.80
CA ASP A 186 6.55 12.19 10.44
C ASP A 186 7.04 13.63 10.14
N ALA A 187 8.33 13.86 10.33
CA ALA A 187 8.96 15.16 10.10
C ALA A 187 8.93 15.62 8.62
N GLY A 188 8.72 14.71 7.68
CA GLY A 188 8.62 15.02 6.26
C GLY A 188 7.19 15.19 5.75
N ALA A 189 6.20 15.09 6.63
CA ALA A 189 4.80 15.25 6.26
C ALA A 189 4.44 16.73 6.03
N SER A 190 3.40 16.97 5.24
CA SER A 190 2.88 18.31 4.98
C SER A 190 1.38 18.38 5.19
N VAL A 191 0.89 19.55 5.59
CA VAL A 191 -0.53 19.85 5.80
C VAL A 191 -0.96 20.92 4.83
N GLN A 192 -2.05 20.66 4.10
CA GLN A 192 -2.65 21.60 3.16
C GLN A 192 -4.14 21.77 3.47
N PRO A 193 -4.72 22.96 3.28
CA PRO A 193 -6.16 23.12 3.45
C PRO A 193 -6.89 22.52 2.24
N THR A 194 -7.93 21.72 2.49
CA THR A 194 -8.98 21.49 1.47
C THR A 194 -10.01 22.58 1.69
N GLY A 195 -10.24 23.45 0.71
CA GLY A 195 -11.14 24.60 0.85
C GLY A 195 -12.40 24.29 1.67
N GLY A 196 -12.66 25.09 2.70
CA GLY A 196 -13.68 24.81 3.72
C GLY A 196 -13.09 24.31 5.04
N ARG A 197 -13.74 23.31 5.66
CA ARG A 197 -13.44 22.77 7.01
C ARG A 197 -12.58 21.50 6.98
N GLY A 198 -11.72 21.33 5.99
CA GLY A 198 -10.92 20.12 5.85
C GLY A 198 -9.44 20.40 5.67
N LEU A 199 -8.63 19.38 5.97
CA LEU A 199 -7.19 19.38 5.78
C LEU A 199 -6.75 18.12 5.02
N VAL A 200 -5.79 18.25 4.10
CA VAL A 200 -5.03 17.11 3.58
C VAL A 200 -3.73 17.00 4.35
N LEU A 201 -3.51 15.85 4.97
CA LEU A 201 -2.23 15.46 5.53
C LEU A 201 -1.54 14.54 4.53
N GLN A 202 -0.39 14.95 4.01
CA GLN A 202 0.44 14.13 3.13
C GLN A 202 1.64 13.61 3.91
N SER A 203 1.80 12.29 3.97
CA SER A 203 2.96 11.67 4.59
C SER A 203 4.24 11.88 3.76
N SER A 204 5.38 11.64 4.38
CA SER A 204 6.61 11.30 3.66
C SER A 204 6.49 9.92 2.99
N LEU A 205 7.59 9.42 2.41
CA LEU A 205 7.57 8.14 1.67
C LEU A 205 7.23 6.95 2.58
N ILE A 206 6.05 6.36 2.37
CA ILE A 206 5.50 5.24 3.16
C ILE A 206 5.70 3.87 2.52
N SER A 207 6.08 3.79 1.24
CA SER A 207 6.49 2.51 0.67
C SER A 207 7.96 2.24 0.96
N GLY A 208 8.21 1.24 1.81
CA GLY A 208 9.57 0.84 2.19
C GLY A 208 10.12 -0.26 1.28
N ALA A 209 11.36 -0.08 0.81
CA ALA A 209 12.15 -1.20 0.31
C ALA A 209 12.40 -2.18 1.47
N THR A 210 12.20 -3.47 1.23
CA THR A 210 12.34 -4.52 2.26
C THR A 210 13.79 -4.94 2.51
N GLY A 211 14.76 -4.34 1.80
CA GLY A 211 16.15 -4.80 1.76
C GLY A 211 16.35 -6.06 0.91
N THR A 212 15.28 -6.76 0.53
CA THR A 212 15.32 -7.94 -0.34
C THR A 212 15.29 -7.54 -1.82
N ARG A 213 16.02 -8.28 -2.65
CA ARG A 213 16.00 -8.16 -4.11
C ARG A 213 15.62 -9.50 -4.73
N VAL A 214 14.77 -9.49 -5.75
CA VAL A 214 14.47 -10.64 -6.60
C VAL A 214 14.91 -10.28 -8.03
N ASN A 215 15.79 -11.06 -8.63
CA ASN A 215 16.36 -10.77 -9.95
C ASN A 215 16.92 -9.33 -10.07
N LYS A 216 17.63 -8.86 -9.04
CA LYS A 216 18.17 -7.48 -8.91
C LYS A 216 17.11 -6.37 -8.74
N VAL A 217 15.82 -6.69 -8.71
CA VAL A 217 14.73 -5.73 -8.47
C VAL A 217 14.41 -5.66 -6.98
N PRO A 218 14.40 -4.46 -6.35
CA PRO A 218 14.03 -4.32 -4.95
C PRO A 218 12.56 -4.69 -4.73
N VAL A 219 12.30 -5.45 -3.66
CA VAL A 219 10.94 -5.82 -3.25
C VAL A 219 10.39 -4.72 -2.35
N TYR A 220 9.30 -4.08 -2.79
CA TYR A 220 8.56 -3.07 -2.03
C TYR A 220 7.38 -3.71 -1.31
N ARG A 221 7.03 -3.18 -0.13
CA ARG A 221 5.86 -3.61 0.65
C ARG A 221 5.20 -2.40 1.31
N ASN A 222 3.87 -2.42 1.43
CA ASN A 222 3.06 -1.43 2.16
C ASN A 222 3.19 -1.52 3.70
N HIS A 223 4.24 -2.18 4.21
CA HIS A 223 4.40 -2.48 5.63
C HIS A 223 4.60 -1.25 6.54
N ARG A 224 4.96 -0.08 6.00
CA ARG A 224 5.04 1.15 6.79
C ARG A 224 3.72 1.93 6.86
N ILE A 225 2.72 1.57 6.03
CA ILE A 225 1.38 2.18 6.09
C ILE A 225 0.73 1.90 7.43
N VAL A 226 0.75 0.64 7.87
CA VAL A 226 0.13 0.19 9.13
C VAL A 226 0.64 0.99 10.35
N PRO A 227 1.96 1.01 10.66
CA PRO A 227 2.45 1.78 11.81
C PRO A 227 2.29 3.29 11.64
N TYR A 228 2.29 3.81 10.41
CA TYR A 228 2.01 5.23 10.19
C TYR A 228 0.56 5.57 10.52
N VAL A 229 -0.41 4.80 10.02
CA VAL A 229 -1.84 5.03 10.26
C VAL A 229 -2.19 4.85 11.73
N HIS A 230 -1.60 3.87 12.43
CA HIS A 230 -1.77 3.74 13.89
C HIS A 230 -1.31 5.00 14.62
N ARG A 231 -0.09 5.47 14.36
CA ARG A 231 0.42 6.71 14.99
C ARG A 231 -0.38 7.95 14.61
N LEU A 232 -0.78 8.06 13.33
CA LEU A 232 -1.62 9.16 12.87
C LEU A 232 -2.96 9.18 13.61
N VAL A 233 -3.63 8.03 13.69
CA VAL A 233 -4.96 7.97 14.32
C VAL A 233 -4.86 8.13 15.83
N ASP A 234 -3.95 7.42 16.49
CA ASP A 234 -3.89 7.36 17.96
C ASP A 234 -3.16 8.56 18.58
N GLU A 235 -2.11 9.07 17.94
CA GLU A 235 -1.26 10.14 18.52
C GLU A 235 -1.57 11.53 17.96
N VAL A 236 -2.24 11.63 16.81
CA VAL A 236 -2.54 12.92 16.16
C VAL A 236 -4.04 13.17 16.10
N LEU A 237 -4.79 12.32 15.40
CA LEU A 237 -6.21 12.57 15.11
C LEU A 237 -7.10 12.39 16.34
N ALA A 238 -6.89 11.36 17.16
CA ALA A 238 -7.69 11.17 18.37
C ALA A 238 -7.51 12.31 19.39
N PRO A 239 -6.28 12.79 19.69
CA PRO A 239 -6.10 14.00 20.50
C PRO A 239 -6.70 15.26 19.86
N LEU A 240 -6.55 15.45 18.55
CA LEU A 240 -7.14 16.59 17.85
C LEU A 240 -8.67 16.56 17.93
N HIS A 241 -9.30 15.38 17.82
CA HIS A 241 -10.75 15.22 17.87
C HIS A 241 -11.37 15.71 19.18
N ALA A 242 -10.63 15.68 20.29
CA ALA A 242 -11.12 16.17 21.58
C ALA A 242 -11.41 17.68 21.58
N THR A 243 -10.70 18.46 20.76
CA THR A 243 -10.86 19.93 20.66
C THR A 243 -11.50 20.35 19.34
N TYR A 244 -11.18 19.64 18.26
CA TYR A 244 -11.65 19.89 16.90
C TYR A 244 -12.36 18.63 16.40
N PRO A 245 -13.69 18.51 16.60
CA PRO A 245 -14.41 17.30 16.26
C PRO A 245 -14.23 16.93 14.79
N ILE A 246 -13.60 15.78 14.56
CA ILE A 246 -13.42 15.16 13.25
C ILE A 246 -14.71 14.42 12.87
N ASP A 247 -15.23 14.73 11.70
CA ASP A 247 -16.41 14.06 11.11
C ASP A 247 -16.01 12.79 10.34
N GLN A 248 -14.95 12.86 9.54
CA GLN A 248 -14.45 11.70 8.79
C GLN A 248 -12.99 11.87 8.35
N VAL A 249 -12.30 10.74 8.17
CA VAL A 249 -10.96 10.68 7.59
C VAL A 249 -10.95 9.73 6.40
N ASP A 250 -10.58 10.23 5.23
CA ASP A 250 -10.43 9.45 4.00
C ASP A 250 -8.95 9.26 3.67
N LEU A 251 -8.49 8.01 3.73
CA LEU A 251 -7.12 7.64 3.35
C LEU A 251 -7.07 7.28 1.87
N THR A 252 -6.16 7.89 1.15
CA THR A 252 -5.88 7.56 -0.25
C THR A 252 -4.39 7.46 -0.48
N ARG A 253 -4.00 6.54 -1.35
CA ARG A 253 -2.63 6.42 -1.84
C ARG A 253 -2.66 6.74 -3.33
N PRO A 254 -2.14 7.90 -3.77
CA PRO A 254 -2.10 8.24 -5.18
C PRO A 254 -1.23 7.23 -5.92
N VAL A 255 -1.68 6.85 -7.13
CA VAL A 255 -1.03 5.87 -8.01
C VAL A 255 0.12 6.53 -8.77
#